data_AF-A0A1G2NBB2-F1
#
_entry.id   AF-A0A1G2NBB2-F1
#
_cell.length_a   1.000
_cell.length_b   1.000
_cell.length_c   1.000
_cell.angle_alpha   90.00
_cell.angle_beta   90.00
_cell.angle_gamma   90.00
#
_symmetry.space_group_name_H-M   'P 1'
#
loop_
_entity.id
_entity.type
_entity.pdbx_description
1 polymer ?
#
loop_
_entity_poly.entity_id
_entity_poly.type
_entity_poly.pdbx_seq_one_letter_code
_entity_poly.pdbx_strand_id
1 'polypeptide(L)'
;MGHVQTKRGNIIAWIVILLVFACGIWLLFSRDGATPIDESSTWKEYRNTKYGFEMKYPPGWEVTEKSDNISGPWFTIFDASETPKVNPPPYDHFTNQSHVSLYPNGIPTEGVIGTSATSSVEFPISLNQARDYLLENGSAFATFASPKSAPASWGPAGFIWMRVRVPDLREACERGGKEISIEFCDPLGGEDEIVRYGSVDEDIYEIEKQIIATLRFFETAVPNPGENIHVDIPETGSVVTSPLIVEGTARGSWFFEGIFSVAIVDQYGKVLGQASAEAFDDWRTNEFVSFRSEISFSAAPQTNLRLVLSKMNPSGLPENSEQKVIPLVAQ
;
A
#
# COMPACT_ATOMS: atom_id res chain seq x y z
N MET A 1 8.50 -70.78 -48.17
CA MET A 1 9.21 -69.51 -48.46
C MET A 1 8.19 -68.40 -48.41
N GLY A 2 8.34 -67.48 -47.45
CA GLY A 2 7.39 -66.39 -47.24
C GLY A 2 7.63 -65.21 -48.19
N HIS A 3 6.64 -64.33 -48.27
CA HIS A 3 6.87 -62.92 -48.50
C HIS A 3 5.96 -62.10 -47.58
N VAL A 4 6.63 -61.39 -46.67
CA VAL A 4 6.10 -60.31 -45.82
C VAL A 4 6.04 -59.04 -46.67
N GLN A 5 5.07 -58.16 -46.35
CA GLN A 5 4.87 -56.72 -46.67
C GLN A 5 3.42 -56.56 -47.14
N THR A 6 2.53 -55.79 -46.49
CA THR A 6 2.71 -54.40 -46.06
C THR A 6 1.91 -54.10 -44.78
N LYS A 7 2.60 -53.94 -43.65
CA LYS A 7 2.04 -53.43 -42.36
C LYS A 7 2.11 -51.90 -42.23
N ARG A 8 2.45 -51.16 -43.29
CA ARG A 8 2.69 -49.70 -43.23
C ARG A 8 1.41 -48.84 -43.32
N GLY A 9 0.35 -49.30 -43.98
CA GLY A 9 -0.89 -48.53 -44.13
C GLY A 9 -1.69 -48.38 -42.82
N ASN A 10 -1.74 -49.44 -41.99
CA ASN A 10 -2.48 -49.40 -40.73
C ASN A 10 -1.80 -48.51 -39.68
N ILE A 11 -0.47 -48.43 -39.65
CA ILE A 11 0.25 -47.63 -38.65
C ILE A 11 -0.04 -46.14 -38.84
N ILE A 12 -0.08 -45.67 -40.09
CA ILE A 12 -0.40 -44.27 -40.40
C ILE A 12 -1.86 -43.96 -40.03
N ALA A 13 -2.79 -44.88 -40.30
CA ALA A 13 -4.19 -44.72 -39.91
C ALA A 13 -4.36 -44.64 -38.38
N TRP A 14 -3.64 -45.45 -37.61
CA TRP A 14 -3.66 -45.41 -36.14
C TRP A 14 -3.03 -44.13 -35.57
N ILE A 15 -1.98 -43.60 -36.21
CA ILE A 15 -1.36 -42.34 -35.80
C ILE A 15 -2.31 -41.15 -36.04
N VAL A 16 -3.01 -41.12 -37.17
CA VAL A 16 -4.00 -40.06 -37.46
C VAL A 16 -5.18 -40.13 -36.48
N ILE A 17 -5.68 -41.33 -36.16
CA ILE A 17 -6.75 -41.51 -35.16
C ILE A 17 -6.29 -41.05 -33.77
N LEU A 18 -5.06 -41.39 -33.36
CA LEU A 18 -4.49 -40.94 -32.09
C LEU A 18 -4.29 -39.42 -32.04
N LEU A 19 -3.87 -38.79 -33.14
CA LEU A 19 -3.71 -37.33 -33.19
C LEU A 19 -5.06 -36.61 -33.16
N VAL A 20 -6.09 -37.14 -33.83
CA VAL A 20 -7.46 -36.58 -33.76
C VAL A 20 -8.07 -36.78 -32.37
N PHE A 21 -7.83 -37.92 -31.71
CA PHE A 21 -8.23 -38.13 -30.32
C PHE A 21 -7.45 -37.24 -29.35
N ALA A 22 -6.14 -37.10 -29.51
CA ALA A 22 -5.33 -36.22 -28.67
C ALA A 22 -5.68 -34.74 -28.87
N CYS A 23 -6.00 -34.31 -30.10
CA CYS A 23 -6.45 -32.95 -30.39
C CYS A 23 -7.90 -32.71 -29.93
N GLY A 24 -8.76 -33.73 -30.01
CA GLY A 24 -10.12 -33.70 -29.44
C GLY A 24 -10.12 -33.67 -27.90
N ILE A 25 -9.20 -34.41 -27.27
CA ILE A 25 -8.94 -34.37 -25.82
C ILE A 25 -8.32 -33.03 -25.43
N TRP A 26 -7.37 -32.50 -26.21
CA TRP A 26 -6.81 -31.17 -26.00
C TRP A 26 -7.89 -30.08 -26.15
N LEU A 27 -8.81 -30.17 -27.11
CA LEU A 27 -9.95 -29.25 -27.22
C LEU A 27 -11.01 -29.44 -26.10
N LEU A 28 -11.14 -30.65 -25.54
CA LEU A 28 -11.98 -30.93 -24.37
C LEU A 28 -11.34 -30.45 -23.05
N PHE A 29 -10.01 -30.33 -22.98
CA PHE A 29 -9.28 -29.78 -21.83
C PHE A 29 -8.80 -28.32 -22.02
N SER A 30 -8.88 -27.76 -23.22
CA SER A 30 -8.47 -26.37 -23.55
C SER A 30 -9.65 -25.42 -23.67
N ARG A 31 -10.75 -25.72 -22.98
CA ARG A 31 -11.88 -24.80 -22.87
C ARG A 31 -12.29 -24.52 -21.43
N ASP A 32 -11.32 -24.50 -20.53
CA ASP A 32 -11.39 -23.64 -19.35
C ASP A 32 -10.80 -22.27 -19.73
N GLY A 33 -11.44 -21.62 -20.69
CA GLY A 33 -11.49 -20.17 -20.64
C GLY A 33 -12.38 -19.88 -19.44
N ALA A 34 -11.77 -19.63 -18.29
CA ALA A 34 -12.47 -19.20 -17.09
C ALA A 34 -13.46 -18.11 -17.50
N THR A 35 -14.73 -18.45 -17.54
CA THR A 35 -15.82 -17.47 -17.59
C THR A 35 -15.76 -16.74 -16.26
N PRO A 36 -15.46 -15.43 -16.20
CA PRO A 36 -15.45 -14.70 -14.94
C PRO A 36 -16.88 -14.30 -14.56
N ILE A 37 -17.78 -15.28 -14.48
CA ILE A 37 -19.20 -15.07 -14.21
C ILE A 37 -19.72 -16.21 -13.32
N ASP A 38 -19.33 -16.22 -12.04
CA ASP A 38 -20.22 -16.48 -10.90
C ASP A 38 -19.54 -16.22 -9.54
N GLU A 39 -18.21 -16.36 -9.42
CA GLU A 39 -17.55 -16.24 -8.10
C GLU A 39 -17.65 -14.84 -7.49
N SER A 40 -17.67 -13.78 -8.32
CA SER A 40 -17.79 -12.39 -7.85
C SER A 40 -19.19 -11.99 -7.37
N SER A 41 -20.22 -12.81 -7.60
CA SER A 41 -21.60 -12.51 -7.18
C SER A 41 -21.76 -12.58 -5.65
N THR A 42 -20.90 -13.36 -4.99
CA THR A 42 -20.85 -13.52 -3.53
C THR A 42 -19.92 -12.53 -2.84
N TRP A 43 -19.12 -11.79 -3.61
CA TRP A 43 -18.17 -10.84 -3.07
C TRP A 43 -18.90 -9.66 -2.43
N LYS A 44 -18.39 -9.24 -1.28
CA LYS A 44 -18.86 -8.06 -0.57
C LYS A 44 -18.25 -6.82 -1.22
N GLU A 45 -18.94 -5.69 -1.12
CA GLU A 45 -18.46 -4.39 -1.57
C GLU A 45 -18.07 -3.54 -0.35
N TYR A 46 -16.89 -2.93 -0.41
CA TYR A 46 -16.44 -1.90 0.50
C TYR A 46 -16.34 -0.58 -0.25
N ARG A 47 -16.94 0.48 0.31
CA ARG A 47 -16.99 1.80 -0.28
C ARG A 47 -16.60 2.84 0.75
N ASN A 48 -15.61 3.65 0.43
CA ASN A 48 -15.19 4.79 1.23
C ASN A 48 -15.52 6.11 0.51
N THR A 49 -16.59 6.79 0.95
CA THR A 49 -17.04 8.06 0.36
C THR A 49 -16.18 9.26 0.70
N LYS A 50 -15.36 9.16 1.77
CA LYS A 50 -14.42 10.21 2.18
C LYS A 50 -13.19 10.25 1.27
N TYR A 51 -12.66 9.09 0.92
CA TYR A 51 -11.47 8.93 0.07
C TYR A 51 -11.80 8.52 -1.38
N GLY A 52 -13.08 8.46 -1.75
CA GLY A 52 -13.50 8.36 -3.15
C GLY A 52 -13.14 7.04 -3.82
N PHE A 53 -13.23 5.92 -3.11
CA PHE A 53 -12.94 4.61 -3.70
C PHE A 53 -13.91 3.51 -3.26
N GLU A 54 -14.02 2.51 -4.10
CA GLU A 54 -14.75 1.27 -3.83
C GLU A 54 -13.93 0.06 -4.30
N MET A 55 -14.09 -1.05 -3.62
CA MET A 55 -13.47 -2.34 -3.94
C MET A 55 -14.42 -3.46 -3.54
N LYS A 56 -14.28 -4.61 -4.18
CA LYS A 56 -14.93 -5.86 -3.77
C LYS A 56 -13.91 -6.79 -3.14
N TYR A 57 -14.40 -7.66 -2.27
CA TYR A 57 -13.59 -8.68 -1.60
C TYR A 57 -14.39 -9.97 -1.37
N PRO A 58 -13.74 -11.15 -1.40
CA PRO A 58 -14.43 -12.43 -1.30
C PRO A 58 -14.91 -12.73 0.13
N PRO A 59 -15.81 -13.71 0.29
CA PRO A 59 -16.12 -14.29 1.60
C PRO A 59 -14.84 -14.79 2.31
N GLY A 60 -14.80 -14.69 3.64
CA GLY A 60 -13.61 -15.03 4.44
C GLY A 60 -12.60 -13.89 4.58
N TRP A 61 -12.72 -12.84 3.75
CA TRP A 61 -11.94 -11.62 3.90
C TRP A 61 -12.74 -10.55 4.65
N GLU A 62 -12.02 -9.68 5.35
CA GLU A 62 -12.57 -8.58 6.14
C GLU A 62 -11.90 -7.26 5.81
N VAL A 63 -12.53 -6.15 6.21
CA VAL A 63 -12.00 -4.81 6.02
C VAL A 63 -11.78 -4.15 7.37
N THR A 64 -10.62 -3.54 7.53
CA THR A 64 -10.31 -2.68 8.68
C THR A 64 -9.81 -1.33 8.20
N GLU A 65 -10.06 -0.32 9.01
CA GLU A 65 -9.60 1.05 8.77
C GLU A 65 -8.73 1.44 9.96
N LYS A 66 -7.52 1.93 9.68
CA LYS A 66 -6.77 2.67 10.67
C LYS A 66 -7.01 4.14 10.43
N SER A 67 -7.47 4.85 11.45
CA SER A 67 -7.45 6.30 11.48
C SER A 67 -6.83 6.74 12.78
N ASP A 68 -5.52 6.98 12.77
CA ASP A 68 -4.88 7.77 13.81
C ASP A 68 -4.42 9.10 13.20
N ASN A 69 -4.30 10.10 14.05
CA ASN A 69 -3.99 11.47 13.65
C ASN A 69 -2.53 11.64 13.17
N ILE A 70 -1.70 10.60 13.24
CA ILE A 70 -0.24 10.70 13.17
C ILE A 70 0.32 9.95 11.95
N SER A 71 -0.09 8.71 11.77
CA SER A 71 0.33 7.84 10.68
C SER A 71 -0.44 8.14 9.40
N GLY A 72 -1.66 8.66 9.53
CA GLY A 72 -2.61 8.83 8.44
C GLY A 72 -3.50 7.62 8.22
N PRO A 73 -4.61 7.79 7.49
CA PRO A 73 -5.55 6.72 7.31
C PRO A 73 -5.02 5.73 6.31
N TRP A 74 -5.22 4.45 6.61
CA TRP A 74 -5.13 3.40 5.62
C TRP A 74 -6.23 2.38 5.82
N PHE A 75 -6.56 1.72 4.72
CA PHE A 75 -7.66 0.77 4.61
C PHE A 75 -7.04 -0.56 4.25
N THR A 76 -7.44 -1.63 4.91
CA THR A 76 -6.85 -2.96 4.73
C THR A 76 -7.96 -3.98 4.54
N ILE A 77 -7.99 -4.60 3.36
CA ILE A 77 -8.77 -5.79 3.04
C ILE A 77 -7.84 -6.98 3.25
N PHE A 78 -8.17 -7.89 4.17
CA PHE A 78 -7.27 -8.98 4.59
C PHE A 78 -7.99 -10.31 4.74
N ASP A 79 -7.24 -11.41 4.64
CA ASP A 79 -7.76 -12.75 4.89
C ASP A 79 -7.98 -12.97 6.41
N ALA A 80 -9.24 -13.05 6.82
CA ALA A 80 -9.59 -13.21 8.23
C ALA A 80 -9.31 -14.63 8.75
N SER A 81 -9.22 -15.62 7.85
CA SER A 81 -8.96 -17.02 8.23
C SER A 81 -7.54 -17.22 8.79
N GLU A 82 -6.62 -16.35 8.40
CA GLU A 82 -5.20 -16.44 8.77
C GLU A 82 -4.80 -15.48 9.90
N THR A 83 -5.74 -14.69 10.43
CA THR A 83 -5.45 -13.61 11.37
C THR A 83 -4.82 -14.13 12.67
N PRO A 84 -3.54 -13.84 12.95
CA PRO A 84 -2.90 -14.29 14.16
C PRO A 84 -3.44 -13.54 15.38
N LYS A 85 -3.62 -14.25 16.49
CA LYS A 85 -4.02 -13.61 17.77
C LYS A 85 -3.02 -12.57 18.29
N VAL A 86 -1.76 -12.64 17.85
CA VAL A 86 -0.64 -11.85 18.39
C VAL A 86 -0.36 -10.58 17.58
N ASN A 87 -0.99 -10.40 16.42
CA ASN A 87 -0.89 -9.16 15.65
C ASN A 87 -2.20 -8.95 14.88
N PRO A 88 -3.26 -8.39 15.51
CA PRO A 88 -4.52 -8.17 14.83
C PRO A 88 -4.40 -7.01 13.80
N PRO A 89 -5.28 -6.99 12.79
CA PRO A 89 -5.40 -5.88 11.86
C PRO A 89 -5.75 -4.56 12.58
N PRO A 90 -5.52 -3.38 11.96
CA PRO A 90 -5.18 -3.16 10.55
C PRO A 90 -3.70 -3.38 10.23
N TYR A 91 -3.42 -4.21 9.22
CA TYR A 91 -2.06 -4.50 8.75
C TYR A 91 -1.49 -3.32 7.96
N ASP A 92 -0.22 -3.03 8.20
CA ASP A 92 0.58 -2.13 7.37
C ASP A 92 1.36 -2.91 6.30
N HIS A 93 2.00 -2.19 5.38
CA HIS A 93 2.79 -2.77 4.30
C HIS A 93 4.00 -3.63 4.74
N PHE A 94 4.46 -3.50 6.00
CA PHE A 94 5.52 -4.33 6.56
C PHE A 94 5.00 -5.65 7.15
N THR A 95 3.73 -5.69 7.54
CA THR A 95 3.12 -6.84 8.20
C THR A 95 3.05 -8.04 7.27
N ASN A 96 3.67 -9.16 7.68
CA ASN A 96 3.68 -10.42 6.91
C ASN A 96 2.33 -11.17 7.03
N GLN A 97 1.29 -10.61 6.42
CA GLN A 97 -0.04 -11.17 6.29
C GLN A 97 -0.59 -10.89 4.89
N SER A 98 -1.51 -11.72 4.42
CA SER A 98 -2.17 -11.55 3.13
C SER A 98 -3.17 -10.39 3.19
N HIS A 99 -2.93 -9.33 2.44
CA HIS A 99 -3.78 -8.14 2.42
C HIS A 99 -3.59 -7.24 1.19
N VAL A 100 -4.65 -6.49 0.87
CA VAL A 100 -4.63 -5.34 -0.02
C VAL A 100 -4.95 -4.09 0.78
N SER A 101 -4.10 -3.07 0.68
CA SER A 101 -4.24 -1.82 1.41
C SER A 101 -4.17 -0.57 0.55
N LEU A 102 -4.88 0.47 0.99
CA LEU A 102 -4.92 1.79 0.34
C LEU A 102 -4.46 2.83 1.34
N TYR A 103 -3.53 3.68 0.93
CA TYR A 103 -2.93 4.75 1.73
C TYR A 103 -3.19 6.09 1.05
N PRO A 104 -4.36 6.73 1.23
CA PRO A 104 -4.66 7.98 0.50
C PRO A 104 -3.68 9.12 0.75
N ASN A 105 -3.12 9.21 1.95
CA ASN A 105 -2.14 10.24 2.31
C ASN A 105 -0.69 9.77 2.16
N GLY A 106 -0.49 8.51 1.77
CA GLY A 106 0.80 7.85 1.83
C GLY A 106 1.34 7.71 3.24
N ILE A 107 2.46 7.02 3.32
CA ILE A 107 3.36 6.93 4.47
C ILE A 107 4.79 6.99 3.89
N PRO A 108 5.78 7.46 4.64
CA PRO A 108 7.14 7.73 4.16
C PRO A 108 7.89 6.42 3.97
N THR A 109 7.56 5.73 2.89
CA THR A 109 8.13 4.45 2.49
C THR A 109 8.20 4.43 0.98
N GLU A 110 9.32 3.96 0.44
CA GLU A 110 9.37 3.57 -0.98
C GLU A 110 8.88 2.12 -1.18
N GLY A 111 8.40 1.48 -0.11
CA GLY A 111 8.06 0.07 0.01
C GLY A 111 9.06 -0.67 0.91
N VAL A 112 9.41 -1.90 0.55
CA VAL A 112 10.35 -2.70 1.33
C VAL A 112 11.72 -2.76 0.64
N ILE A 113 12.80 -2.73 1.41
CA ILE A 113 14.16 -2.86 0.86
C ILE A 113 14.33 -4.29 0.33
N GLY A 114 14.81 -4.45 -0.90
CA GLY A 114 15.15 -5.74 -1.50
C GLY A 114 14.99 -5.75 -3.02
N THR A 115 15.16 -6.93 -3.62
CA THR A 115 15.00 -7.12 -5.07
C THR A 115 13.59 -6.78 -5.50
N SER A 116 13.49 -6.03 -6.60
CA SER A 116 12.21 -5.62 -7.17
C SER A 116 12.23 -5.61 -8.70
N ALA A 117 11.04 -5.68 -9.29
CA ALA A 117 10.84 -5.60 -10.73
C ALA A 117 9.58 -4.77 -11.04
N THR A 118 9.42 -4.36 -12.30
CA THR A 118 8.15 -3.77 -12.77
C THR A 118 7.04 -4.80 -12.60
N SER A 119 5.93 -4.38 -12.00
CA SER A 119 4.82 -5.29 -11.74
C SER A 119 4.07 -5.67 -13.01
N SER A 120 3.58 -6.92 -13.03
CA SER A 120 2.63 -7.40 -14.04
C SER A 120 1.17 -7.38 -13.58
N VAL A 121 0.91 -6.95 -12.34
CA VAL A 121 -0.45 -6.84 -11.80
C VAL A 121 -1.22 -5.77 -12.57
N GLU A 122 -2.40 -6.12 -13.06
CA GLU A 122 -3.28 -5.20 -13.79
C GLU A 122 -4.12 -4.36 -12.81
N PHE A 123 -3.98 -3.04 -12.90
CA PHE A 123 -4.79 -2.10 -12.14
C PHE A 123 -5.85 -1.46 -13.04
N PRO A 124 -7.11 -1.34 -12.58
CA PRO A 124 -8.19 -0.71 -13.34
C PRO A 124 -8.13 0.83 -13.33
N ILE A 125 -6.98 1.40 -12.95
CA ILE A 125 -6.71 2.83 -12.86
C ILE A 125 -5.37 3.12 -13.53
N SER A 126 -5.18 4.36 -14.00
CA SER A 126 -3.88 4.77 -14.53
C SER A 126 -2.85 4.91 -13.40
N LEU A 127 -1.66 4.37 -13.60
CA LEU A 127 -0.56 4.41 -12.62
C LEU A 127 0.62 5.23 -13.11
N ASN A 128 1.33 5.86 -12.18
CA ASN A 128 2.68 6.40 -12.41
C ASN A 128 3.70 5.26 -12.45
N GLN A 129 3.56 4.30 -11.52
CA GLN A 129 4.39 3.11 -11.42
C GLN A 129 3.67 1.98 -10.69
N ALA A 130 4.07 0.76 -11.01
CA ALA A 130 3.79 -0.45 -10.23
C ALA A 130 5.06 -1.29 -10.12
N ARG A 131 5.38 -1.77 -8.93
CA ARG A 131 6.61 -2.49 -8.61
C ARG A 131 6.28 -3.72 -7.77
N ASP A 132 6.79 -4.87 -8.18
CA ASP A 132 6.76 -6.10 -7.38
C ASP A 132 8.03 -6.22 -6.56
N TYR A 133 7.89 -6.67 -5.31
CA TYR A 133 8.97 -7.09 -4.44
C TYR A 133 9.11 -8.60 -4.51
N LEU A 134 10.33 -9.06 -4.75
CA LEU A 134 10.60 -10.45 -5.09
C LEU A 134 11.26 -11.19 -3.93
N LEU A 135 10.90 -12.47 -3.80
CA LEU A 135 11.68 -13.45 -3.05
C LEU A 135 12.90 -13.87 -3.89
N GLU A 136 13.86 -14.53 -3.26
CA GLU A 136 15.08 -15.04 -3.92
C GLU A 136 14.77 -15.97 -5.10
N ASN A 137 13.70 -16.77 -5.00
CA ASN A 137 13.25 -17.64 -6.08
C ASN A 137 12.58 -16.89 -7.27
N GLY A 138 12.50 -15.56 -7.21
CA GLY A 138 11.90 -14.70 -8.24
C GLY A 138 10.38 -14.50 -8.13
N SER A 139 9.71 -15.17 -7.19
CA SER A 139 8.27 -14.98 -6.98
C SER A 139 7.98 -13.62 -6.32
N ALA A 140 6.92 -12.95 -6.78
CA ALA A 140 6.48 -11.69 -6.20
C ALA A 140 5.65 -11.97 -4.94
N PHE A 141 6.04 -11.37 -3.80
CA PHE A 141 5.29 -11.48 -2.54
C PHE A 141 4.53 -10.21 -2.19
N ALA A 142 4.88 -9.07 -2.79
CA ALA A 142 4.18 -7.81 -2.59
C ALA A 142 4.26 -6.92 -3.82
N THR A 143 3.29 -6.03 -3.96
CA THR A 143 3.20 -5.06 -5.05
C THR A 143 2.88 -3.68 -4.48
N PHE A 144 3.67 -2.69 -4.87
CA PHE A 144 3.41 -1.27 -4.66
C PHE A 144 2.88 -0.65 -5.96
N ALA A 145 1.85 0.18 -5.88
CA ALA A 145 1.36 0.96 -7.02
C ALA A 145 1.04 2.40 -6.63
N SER A 146 1.53 3.35 -7.43
CA SER A 146 1.21 4.78 -7.28
C SER A 146 0.23 5.21 -8.37
N PRO A 147 -1.00 5.63 -8.02
CA PRO A 147 -1.95 6.16 -8.99
C PRO A 147 -1.42 7.41 -9.70
N LYS A 148 -1.64 7.48 -11.02
CA LYS A 148 -1.39 8.70 -11.80
C LYS A 148 -2.45 9.78 -11.54
N SER A 149 -3.68 9.33 -11.31
CA SER A 149 -4.82 10.17 -10.96
C SER A 149 -5.61 9.47 -9.87
N ALA A 150 -5.72 10.12 -8.71
CA ALA A 150 -6.51 9.68 -7.57
C ALA A 150 -7.61 10.71 -7.29
N PRO A 151 -8.65 10.36 -6.49
CA PRO A 151 -9.63 11.33 -6.01
C PRO A 151 -8.95 12.52 -5.34
N ALA A 152 -9.56 13.70 -5.41
CA ALA A 152 -9.00 14.93 -4.84
C ALA A 152 -8.74 14.83 -3.32
N SER A 153 -9.36 13.88 -2.64
CA SER A 153 -9.14 13.59 -1.22
C SER A 153 -7.84 12.84 -0.92
N TRP A 154 -7.10 12.40 -1.94
CA TRP A 154 -5.80 11.75 -1.78
C TRP A 154 -4.66 12.77 -1.84
N GLY A 155 -3.64 12.54 -1.02
CA GLY A 155 -2.38 13.28 -1.09
C GLY A 155 -1.51 12.82 -2.27
N PRO A 156 -0.50 13.62 -2.66
CA PRO A 156 0.38 13.31 -3.79
C PRO A 156 1.25 12.05 -3.57
N ALA A 157 1.43 11.63 -2.31
CA ALA A 157 2.16 10.43 -1.93
C ALA A 157 1.24 9.19 -1.78
N GLY A 158 -0.03 9.28 -2.16
CA GLY A 158 -0.97 8.18 -2.01
C GLY A 158 -0.57 6.95 -2.83
N PHE A 159 -0.76 5.76 -2.26
CA PHE A 159 -0.40 4.50 -2.92
C PHE A 159 -1.32 3.34 -2.53
N ILE A 160 -1.23 2.27 -3.32
CA ILE A 160 -1.90 0.99 -3.11
C ILE A 160 -0.81 -0.05 -2.85
N TRP A 161 -1.09 -0.94 -1.90
CA TRP A 161 -0.22 -2.03 -1.50
C TRP A 161 -0.98 -3.35 -1.62
N MET A 162 -0.31 -4.37 -2.13
CA MET A 162 -0.76 -5.75 -2.10
C MET A 162 0.36 -6.59 -1.54
N ARG A 163 0.05 -7.57 -0.70
CA ARG A 163 1.04 -8.48 -0.16
C ARG A 163 0.40 -9.80 0.20
N VAL A 164 1.01 -10.88 -0.26
CA VAL A 164 0.71 -12.23 0.18
C VAL A 164 1.61 -12.59 1.36
N ARG A 165 1.04 -13.30 2.34
CA ARG A 165 1.80 -13.87 3.45
C ARG A 165 2.84 -14.86 2.93
N VAL A 166 4.04 -14.79 3.50
CA VAL A 166 5.11 -15.77 3.30
C VAL A 166 5.30 -16.54 4.61
N PRO A 167 4.72 -17.73 4.80
CA PRO A 167 4.69 -18.41 6.10
C PRO A 167 6.09 -18.78 6.63
N ASP A 168 7.00 -19.11 5.72
CA ASP A 168 8.39 -19.50 5.95
C ASP A 168 9.38 -18.37 5.63
N LEU A 169 8.93 -17.11 5.80
CA LEU A 169 9.74 -15.94 5.51
C LEU A 169 11.04 -15.94 6.32
N ARG A 170 12.17 -15.95 5.59
CA ARG A 170 13.50 -15.73 6.13
C ARG A 170 14.11 -14.51 5.45
N GLU A 171 14.57 -13.56 6.24
CA GLU A 171 15.33 -12.41 5.75
C GLU A 171 16.82 -12.64 6.01
N ALA A 172 17.65 -12.35 5.01
CA ALA A 172 19.10 -12.37 5.11
C ALA A 172 19.68 -11.10 4.49
N CYS A 173 20.91 -10.77 4.88
CA CYS A 173 21.69 -9.74 4.21
C CYS A 173 22.83 -10.40 3.45
N GLU A 174 23.04 -10.06 2.19
CA GLU A 174 24.09 -10.61 1.36
C GLU A 174 25.06 -9.53 0.88
N ARG A 175 26.36 -9.86 0.84
CA ARG A 175 27.41 -9.04 0.22
C ARG A 175 28.14 -9.88 -0.82
N GLY A 176 27.99 -9.55 -2.10
CA GLY A 176 28.57 -10.33 -3.20
C GLY A 176 28.06 -11.78 -3.25
N GLY A 177 26.77 -11.98 -3.01
CA GLY A 177 26.11 -13.30 -3.05
C GLY A 177 26.45 -14.24 -1.89
N LYS A 178 26.96 -13.70 -0.78
CA LYS A 178 27.22 -14.44 0.46
C LYS A 178 26.51 -13.79 1.62
N GLU A 179 25.81 -14.60 2.39
CA GLU A 179 25.16 -14.16 3.63
C GLU A 179 26.17 -13.59 4.63
N ILE A 180 25.86 -12.41 5.14
CA ILE A 180 26.58 -11.71 6.20
C ILE A 180 25.66 -11.49 7.41
N SER A 181 26.25 -11.20 8.58
CA SER A 181 25.46 -10.85 9.76
C SER A 181 24.68 -9.55 9.52
N ILE A 182 23.41 -9.54 9.93
CA ILE A 182 22.52 -8.37 9.81
C ILE A 182 23.07 -7.13 10.53
N GLU A 183 23.90 -7.31 11.56
CA GLU A 183 24.54 -6.22 12.30
C GLU A 183 25.55 -5.42 11.46
N PHE A 184 26.08 -6.02 10.38
CA PHE A 184 27.04 -5.38 9.47
C PHE A 184 26.45 -5.08 8.09
N CYS A 185 25.13 -5.15 7.98
CA CYS A 185 24.40 -4.92 6.74
C CYS A 185 24.23 -3.42 6.49
N ASP A 186 24.65 -2.96 5.32
CA ASP A 186 24.46 -1.59 4.85
C ASP A 186 23.75 -1.56 3.48
N PRO A 187 22.41 -1.77 3.47
CA PRO A 187 21.65 -1.85 2.22
C PRO A 187 21.26 -0.47 1.65
N LEU A 188 21.61 0.63 2.32
CA LEU A 188 21.30 1.99 1.87
C LEU A 188 22.55 2.77 1.43
N GLY A 189 23.72 2.46 2.00
CA GLY A 189 25.00 3.12 1.70
C GLY A 189 26.07 2.20 1.11
N GLY A 190 25.84 0.89 1.08
CA GLY A 190 26.83 -0.12 0.67
C GLY A 190 26.40 -0.98 -0.53
N GLU A 191 27.13 -2.07 -0.73
CA GLU A 191 26.86 -3.11 -1.75
C GLU A 191 26.01 -4.27 -1.21
N ASP A 192 25.39 -4.07 -0.05
CA ASP A 192 24.66 -5.13 0.65
C ASP A 192 23.21 -5.20 0.18
N GLU A 193 22.68 -6.41 0.06
CA GLU A 193 21.32 -6.66 -0.41
C GLU A 193 20.51 -7.38 0.67
N ILE A 194 19.30 -6.89 0.94
CA ILE A 194 18.32 -7.63 1.74
C ILE A 194 17.63 -8.65 0.84
N VAL A 195 17.85 -9.92 1.12
CA VAL A 195 17.29 -11.06 0.39
C VAL A 195 16.22 -11.73 1.24
N ARG A 196 15.07 -12.05 0.63
CA ARG A 196 13.96 -12.75 1.29
C ARG A 196 13.76 -14.12 0.70
N TYR A 197 13.73 -15.14 1.53
CA TYR A 197 13.40 -16.51 1.15
C TYR A 197 12.04 -16.89 1.68
N GLY A 198 11.40 -17.81 0.97
CA GLY A 198 10.14 -18.43 1.38
C GLY A 198 9.32 -18.82 0.16
N SER A 199 8.05 -19.09 0.41
CA SER A 199 7.06 -19.44 -0.60
C SER A 199 5.81 -18.56 -0.48
N VAL A 200 5.26 -18.18 -1.62
CA VAL A 200 3.96 -17.50 -1.71
C VAL A 200 2.89 -18.53 -2.04
N ASP A 201 1.70 -18.35 -1.46
CA ASP A 201 0.51 -19.08 -1.88
C ASP A 201 -0.05 -18.43 -3.16
N GLU A 202 0.04 -19.14 -4.28
CA GLU A 202 -0.39 -18.63 -5.59
C GLU A 202 -1.90 -18.38 -5.64
N ASP A 203 -2.72 -19.19 -4.96
CA ASP A 203 -4.17 -19.02 -4.94
C ASP A 203 -4.55 -17.72 -4.22
N ILE A 204 -3.88 -17.42 -3.10
CA ILE A 204 -4.06 -16.16 -2.38
C ILE A 204 -3.56 -14.97 -3.21
N TYR A 205 -2.43 -15.11 -3.91
CA TYR A 205 -1.92 -14.08 -4.82
C TYR A 205 -2.92 -13.75 -5.94
N GLU A 206 -3.55 -14.76 -6.53
CA GLU A 206 -4.61 -14.55 -7.53
C GLU A 206 -5.85 -13.86 -6.93
N ILE A 207 -6.26 -14.22 -5.71
CA ILE A 207 -7.37 -13.57 -5.01
C ILE A 207 -7.09 -12.07 -4.80
N GLU A 208 -5.89 -11.72 -4.33
CA GLU A 208 -5.52 -10.32 -4.11
C GLU A 208 -5.49 -9.49 -5.41
N LYS A 209 -5.01 -10.09 -6.51
CA LYS A 209 -5.09 -9.45 -7.84
C LYS A 209 -6.53 -9.23 -8.28
N GLN A 210 -7.43 -10.18 -8.02
CA GLN A 210 -8.85 -10.02 -8.30
C GLN A 210 -9.49 -8.91 -7.44
N ILE A 211 -9.10 -8.79 -6.16
CA ILE A 211 -9.48 -7.66 -5.30
C ILE A 211 -9.04 -6.34 -5.93
N ILE A 212 -7.78 -6.21 -6.35
CA ILE A 212 -7.27 -5.02 -7.06
C ILE A 212 -8.06 -4.73 -8.34
N ALA A 213 -8.39 -5.74 -9.15
CA ALA A 213 -9.12 -5.56 -10.41
C ALA A 213 -10.50 -4.90 -10.23
N THR A 214 -11.07 -5.00 -9.02
CA THR A 214 -12.35 -4.39 -8.66
C THR A 214 -12.25 -2.93 -8.21
N LEU A 215 -11.04 -2.40 -7.98
CA LEU A 215 -10.84 -1.03 -7.53
C LEU A 215 -11.49 -0.02 -8.49
N ARG A 216 -12.30 0.88 -7.97
CA ARG A 216 -12.79 2.05 -8.72
C ARG A 216 -12.63 3.29 -7.88
N PHE A 217 -12.14 4.35 -8.52
CA PHE A 217 -12.14 5.70 -7.96
C PHE A 217 -13.37 6.46 -8.45
N PHE A 218 -13.92 7.30 -7.58
CA PHE A 218 -15.02 8.20 -7.86
C PHE A 218 -14.80 9.56 -7.20
N GLU A 219 -15.42 10.60 -7.76
CA GLU A 219 -15.34 11.94 -7.20
C GLU A 219 -16.11 12.04 -5.89
N THR A 220 -15.47 12.63 -4.87
CA THR A 220 -16.10 12.89 -3.58
C THR A 220 -16.74 14.27 -3.57
N ALA A 221 -17.89 14.41 -2.93
CA ALA A 221 -18.50 15.72 -2.65
C ALA A 221 -17.73 16.53 -1.59
N VAL A 222 -16.68 15.96 -1.00
CA VAL A 222 -15.89 16.56 0.06
C VAL A 222 -14.70 17.31 -0.54
N PRO A 223 -14.45 18.58 -0.17
CA PRO A 223 -13.24 19.31 -0.54
C PRO A 223 -11.99 18.57 -0.04
N ASN A 224 -10.91 18.68 -0.80
CA ASN A 224 -9.61 18.04 -0.53
C ASN A 224 -9.20 18.28 0.94
N PRO A 225 -8.72 17.29 1.73
CA PRO A 225 -8.21 17.52 3.09
C PRO A 225 -7.12 18.59 3.18
N GLY A 226 -6.44 18.86 2.04
CA GLY A 226 -5.48 19.96 1.90
C GLY A 226 -6.10 21.32 1.54
N GLU A 227 -7.42 21.44 1.42
CA GLU A 227 -8.14 22.67 1.09
C GLU A 227 -8.52 23.47 2.34
N ASN A 228 -8.62 22.84 3.52
CA ASN A 228 -8.98 23.55 4.76
C ASN A 228 -7.77 23.97 5.60
N ILE A 229 -6.55 23.59 5.18
CA ILE A 229 -5.31 23.98 5.85
C ILE A 229 -4.18 24.14 4.84
N HIS A 230 -3.43 25.22 4.99
CA HIS A 230 -2.24 25.56 4.24
C HIS A 230 -1.06 25.72 5.21
N VAL A 231 0.09 25.17 4.83
CA VAL A 231 1.34 25.29 5.59
C VAL A 231 2.29 26.12 4.73
N ASP A 232 2.63 27.30 5.24
CA ASP A 232 3.56 28.23 4.58
C ASP A 232 5.00 27.89 4.96
N ILE A 233 5.22 27.49 6.22
CA ILE A 233 6.54 27.15 6.77
C ILE A 233 6.40 25.88 7.60
N PRO A 234 7.26 24.85 7.41
CA PRO A 234 8.24 24.70 6.31
C PRO A 234 7.58 24.30 4.98
N GLU A 235 8.28 24.54 3.87
CA GLU A 235 7.90 24.01 2.56
C GLU A 235 8.11 22.49 2.49
N THR A 236 7.37 21.81 1.60
CA THR A 236 7.54 20.36 1.36
C THR A 236 8.95 20.05 0.88
N GLY A 237 9.59 19.06 1.53
CA GLY A 237 10.95 18.62 1.22
C GLY A 237 12.05 19.43 1.91
N SER A 238 11.71 20.40 2.76
CA SER A 238 12.71 21.22 3.45
C SER A 238 13.60 20.41 4.37
N VAL A 239 14.90 20.78 4.41
CA VAL A 239 15.84 20.30 5.42
C VAL A 239 15.69 21.15 6.69
N VAL A 240 15.41 20.53 7.84
CA VAL A 240 14.97 21.22 9.06
C VAL A 240 15.81 20.89 10.30
N THR A 241 15.91 21.86 11.21
CA THR A 241 16.54 21.73 12.52
C THR A 241 15.53 21.84 13.65
N SER A 242 15.89 21.37 14.84
CA SER A 242 15.13 21.63 16.05
C SER A 242 15.60 22.90 16.78
N PRO A 243 14.70 23.74 17.32
CA PRO A 243 13.24 23.67 17.17
C PRO A 243 12.77 24.07 15.77
N LEU A 244 11.70 23.41 15.30
CA LEU A 244 11.05 23.74 14.03
C LEU A 244 9.88 24.69 14.26
N ILE A 245 9.89 25.82 13.56
CA ILE A 245 8.74 26.71 13.46
C ILE A 245 7.82 26.22 12.34
N VAL A 246 6.52 26.12 12.66
CA VAL A 246 5.46 25.78 11.71
C VAL A 246 4.48 26.93 11.64
N GLU A 247 4.25 27.49 10.46
CA GLU A 247 3.32 28.59 10.22
C GLU A 247 2.43 28.29 9.01
N GLY A 248 1.21 28.82 9.05
CA GLY A 248 0.25 28.59 7.99
C GLY A 248 -1.12 29.19 8.32
N THR A 249 -2.11 28.77 7.54
CA THR A 249 -3.51 29.14 7.76
C THR A 249 -4.41 27.91 7.76
N ALA A 250 -5.40 27.86 8.64
CA ALA A 250 -6.38 26.76 8.70
C ALA A 250 -7.78 27.34 8.85
N ARG A 251 -8.80 26.66 8.29
CA ARG A 251 -10.20 27.03 8.57
C ARG A 251 -10.48 26.90 10.05
N GLY A 252 -11.32 27.78 10.59
CA GLY A 252 -11.68 27.76 12.03
C GLY A 252 -12.13 26.40 12.57
N SER A 253 -12.73 25.54 11.72
CA SER A 253 -13.13 24.18 12.07
C SER A 253 -11.98 23.22 12.41
N TRP A 254 -10.72 23.56 12.07
CA TRP A 254 -9.54 22.79 12.46
C TRP A 254 -9.18 22.97 13.94
N PHE A 255 -9.54 24.12 14.51
CA PHE A 255 -9.21 24.46 15.89
C PHE A 255 -10.25 23.92 16.85
N PHE A 256 -9.78 23.39 17.97
CA PHE A 256 -10.59 23.12 19.15
C PHE A 256 -9.96 23.89 20.31
N GLU A 257 -10.73 24.79 20.94
CA GLU A 257 -10.22 25.72 21.95
C GLU A 257 -9.06 26.62 21.45
N GLY A 258 -9.01 26.87 20.14
CA GLY A 258 -7.99 27.72 19.51
C GLY A 258 -6.69 27.01 19.19
N ILE A 259 -6.62 25.69 19.36
CA ILE A 259 -5.44 24.90 19.08
C ILE A 259 -5.75 23.64 18.24
N PHE A 260 -4.72 23.08 17.62
CA PHE A 260 -4.73 21.71 17.07
C PHE A 260 -3.35 21.06 17.23
N SER A 261 -3.24 19.75 16.97
CA SER A 261 -1.98 19.01 17.22
C SER A 261 -1.04 19.07 16.03
N VAL A 262 0.25 19.25 16.32
CA VAL A 262 1.33 19.11 15.34
C VAL A 262 2.39 18.15 15.87
N ALA A 263 2.89 17.26 15.02
CA ALA A 263 3.88 16.26 15.38
C ALA A 263 4.96 16.12 14.31
N ILE A 264 6.18 15.84 14.74
CA ILE A 264 7.27 15.34 13.89
C ILE A 264 7.38 13.85 14.12
N VAL A 265 7.25 13.08 13.04
CA VAL A 265 7.39 11.62 13.06
C VAL A 265 8.46 11.15 12.09
N ASP A 266 9.09 10.02 12.41
CA ASP A 266 10.02 9.34 11.51
C ASP A 266 9.30 8.51 10.44
N GLN A 267 10.12 7.83 9.62
CA GLN A 267 9.66 6.98 8.54
C GLN A 267 8.80 5.77 8.99
N TYR A 268 8.92 5.37 10.26
CA TYR A 268 8.18 4.26 10.87
C TYR A 268 6.95 4.74 11.65
N GLY A 269 6.65 6.05 11.63
CA GLY A 269 5.54 6.64 12.37
C GLY A 269 5.82 6.85 13.85
N LYS A 270 7.07 6.70 14.31
CA LYS A 270 7.45 7.02 15.69
C LYS A 270 7.46 8.53 15.87
N VAL A 271 6.75 9.01 16.88
CA VAL A 271 6.74 10.43 17.26
C VAL A 271 8.10 10.82 17.84
N LEU A 272 8.77 11.77 17.20
CA LEU A 272 10.05 12.36 17.63
C LEU A 272 9.87 13.68 18.38
N GLY A 273 8.76 14.37 18.14
CA GLY A 273 8.38 15.63 18.79
C GLY A 273 6.91 15.93 18.55
N GLN A 274 6.28 16.61 19.50
CA GLN A 274 4.87 17.01 19.40
C GLN A 274 4.66 18.36 20.08
N ALA A 275 3.80 19.19 19.52
CA ALA A 275 3.35 20.44 20.11
C ALA A 275 1.90 20.75 19.70
N SER A 276 1.42 21.91 20.10
CA SER A 276 0.15 22.48 19.66
C SER A 276 0.43 23.66 18.73
N ALA A 277 -0.35 23.77 17.66
CA ALA A 277 -0.42 24.99 16.87
C ALA A 277 -1.54 25.88 17.42
N GLU A 278 -1.25 27.15 17.63
CA GLU A 278 -2.17 28.13 18.20
C GLU A 278 -2.68 29.08 17.12
N ALA A 279 -3.98 29.38 17.13
CA ALA A 279 -4.57 30.42 16.29
C ALA A 279 -4.15 31.81 16.76
N PHE A 280 -3.85 32.72 15.82
CA PHE A 280 -3.57 34.12 16.14
C PHE A 280 -4.82 34.99 16.30
N ASP A 281 -5.91 34.64 15.60
CA ASP A 281 -7.16 35.40 15.57
C ASP A 281 -8.34 34.57 16.11
N ASP A 282 -9.54 35.16 16.14
CA ASP A 282 -10.75 34.41 16.50
C ASP A 282 -10.95 33.25 15.53
N TRP A 283 -10.90 32.03 16.07
CA TRP A 283 -11.00 30.78 15.33
C TRP A 283 -12.45 30.30 15.17
N ARG A 284 -13.43 30.93 15.82
CA ARG A 284 -14.85 30.53 15.73
C ARG A 284 -15.52 31.07 14.46
N THR A 285 -14.91 30.77 13.32
CA THR A 285 -15.25 31.29 11.99
C THR A 285 -15.11 30.21 10.93
N ASN A 286 -15.72 30.40 9.77
CA ASN A 286 -15.55 29.53 8.60
C ASN A 286 -14.37 29.97 7.70
N GLU A 287 -13.78 31.14 8.00
CA GLU A 287 -12.64 31.71 7.28
C GLU A 287 -11.33 31.03 7.68
N PHE A 288 -10.28 31.29 6.89
CA PHE A 288 -8.92 30.90 7.23
C PHE A 288 -8.36 31.78 8.34
N VAL A 289 -7.72 31.14 9.31
CA VAL A 289 -7.12 31.75 10.49
C VAL A 289 -5.66 31.32 10.54
N SER A 290 -4.78 32.30 10.72
CA SER A 290 -3.34 32.08 10.83
C SER A 290 -3.02 31.28 12.09
N PHE A 291 -2.07 30.36 12.00
CA PHE A 291 -1.57 29.62 13.14
C PHE A 291 -0.05 29.60 13.19
N ARG A 292 0.49 29.31 14.38
CA ARG A 292 1.91 29.03 14.57
C ARG A 292 2.12 27.92 15.60
N SER A 293 3.18 27.15 15.41
CA SER A 293 3.72 26.23 16.40
C SER A 293 5.24 26.26 16.42
N GLU A 294 5.83 25.87 17.55
CA GLU A 294 7.25 25.61 17.71
C GLU A 294 7.43 24.19 18.28
N ILE A 295 8.09 23.31 17.53
CA ILE A 295 8.23 21.89 17.85
C ILE A 295 9.69 21.55 18.10
N SER A 296 9.98 21.05 19.30
CA SER A 296 11.28 20.42 19.60
C SER A 296 11.27 18.95 19.22
N PHE A 297 12.33 18.45 18.59
CA PHE A 297 12.47 17.04 18.18
C PHE A 297 13.95 16.64 18.12
N SER A 298 14.24 15.33 18.08
CA SER A 298 15.58 14.78 17.89
C SER A 298 15.57 13.69 16.83
N ALA A 299 16.46 13.81 15.85
CA ALA A 299 16.61 12.88 14.73
C ALA A 299 18.09 12.82 14.30
N ALA A 300 18.52 11.71 13.71
CA ALA A 300 19.83 11.64 13.08
C ALA A 300 19.84 12.47 11.78
N PRO A 301 20.98 13.04 11.36
CA PRO A 301 21.08 13.75 10.10
C PRO A 301 20.60 12.91 8.92
N GLN A 302 19.96 13.55 7.93
CA GLN A 302 19.40 12.89 6.73
C GLN A 302 18.25 11.91 7.00
N THR A 303 17.70 11.88 8.22
CA THR A 303 16.48 11.10 8.49
C THR A 303 15.29 11.71 7.76
N ASN A 304 14.50 10.87 7.06
CA ASN A 304 13.22 11.27 6.49
C ASN A 304 12.19 11.53 7.61
N LEU A 305 11.61 12.73 7.61
CA LEU A 305 10.66 13.18 8.60
C LEU A 305 9.31 13.51 7.96
N ARG A 306 8.26 13.49 8.78
CA ARG A 306 6.97 14.08 8.45
C ARG A 306 6.55 15.06 9.53
N LEU A 307 6.21 16.26 9.11
CA LEU A 307 5.38 17.16 9.89
C LEU A 307 3.91 16.78 9.65
N VAL A 308 3.23 16.39 10.71
CA VAL A 308 1.83 15.97 10.69
C VAL A 308 1.02 16.98 11.49
N LEU A 309 0.09 17.66 10.82
CA LEU A 309 -0.88 18.55 11.43
C LEU A 309 -2.21 17.81 11.48
N SER A 310 -2.80 17.70 12.66
CA SER A 310 -4.00 16.88 12.87
C SER A 310 -5.10 17.72 13.48
N LYS A 311 -6.25 17.71 12.80
CA LYS A 311 -7.49 18.26 13.34
C LYS A 311 -7.87 17.51 14.61
N MET A 312 -8.27 18.25 15.63
CA MET A 312 -8.77 17.65 16.86
C MET A 312 -10.06 16.88 16.56
N ASN A 313 -10.09 15.60 16.94
CA ASN A 313 -11.25 14.73 16.76
C ASN A 313 -11.66 14.10 18.12
N PRO A 314 -12.30 14.87 19.03
CA PRO A 314 -12.73 14.36 20.32
C PRO A 314 -13.72 13.18 20.23
N SER A 315 -14.43 13.07 19.11
CA SER A 315 -15.39 11.99 18.88
C SER A 315 -14.74 10.64 18.58
N GLY A 316 -13.47 10.64 18.14
CA GLY A 316 -12.78 9.43 17.67
C GLY A 316 -13.31 8.84 16.36
N LEU A 317 -14.33 9.44 15.75
CA LEU A 317 -14.97 8.92 14.55
C LEU A 317 -14.12 9.18 13.30
N PRO A 318 -13.85 8.17 12.43
CA PRO A 318 -12.98 8.33 11.27
C PRO A 318 -13.41 9.44 10.30
N GLU A 319 -14.70 9.69 10.16
CA GLU A 319 -15.26 10.75 9.32
C GLU A 319 -14.78 12.15 9.73
N ASN A 320 -14.51 12.35 11.02
CA ASN A 320 -14.09 13.64 11.60
C ASN A 320 -12.56 13.82 11.65
N SER A 321 -11.78 12.78 11.34
CA SER A 321 -10.31 12.86 11.32
C SER A 321 -9.81 13.54 10.04
N GLU A 322 -9.08 14.64 10.17
CA GLU A 322 -8.50 15.37 9.04
C GLU A 322 -7.04 15.66 9.38
N GLN A 323 -6.15 15.51 8.39
CA GLN A 323 -4.73 15.74 8.60
C GLN A 323 -4.07 16.33 7.35
N LYS A 324 -2.97 17.05 7.60
CA LYS A 324 -2.04 17.53 6.57
C LYS A 324 -0.66 17.02 6.90
N VAL A 325 -0.02 16.41 5.91
CA VAL A 325 1.32 15.83 6.05
C VAL A 325 2.28 16.57 5.13
N ILE A 326 3.38 17.05 5.69
CA ILE A 326 4.46 17.74 4.97
C ILE A 326 5.74 16.90 5.12
N PRO A 327 6.26 16.30 4.02
CA PRO A 327 7.55 15.62 4.02
C PRO A 327 8.69 16.60 4.33
N LEU A 328 9.65 16.19 5.16
CA LEU A 328 10.83 16.96 5.57
C LEU A 328 12.06 16.06 5.68
N VAL A 329 13.25 16.65 5.79
CA VAL A 329 14.51 15.93 6.03
C VAL A 329 15.22 16.53 7.24
N ALA A 330 15.72 15.71 8.15
CA ALA A 330 16.53 16.21 9.28
C ALA A 330 17.88 16.75 8.79
N GLN A 331 18.29 17.94 9.26
CA GLN A 331 19.60 18.52 8.93
C GLN A 331 20.77 17.63 9.36
#